data_AF-A0A2E1JHY8-F1
#
_entry.id   AF-A0A2E1JHY8-F1
#
_cell.length_a   1.000
_cell.length_b   1.000
_cell.length_c   1.000
_cell.angle_alpha   90.00
_cell.angle_beta   90.00
_cell.angle_gamma   90.00
#
_symmetry.space_group_name_H-M   'P 1'
#
loop_
_entity.id
_entity.type
_entity.pdbx_description
1 polymer ?
#
loop_
_entity_poly.entity_id
_entity_poly.type
_entity_poly.pdbx_seq_one_letter_code
_entity_poly.pdbx_strand_id
1 'polypeptide(L)'
;MLDGRAKKIIAFLKEKFTEETESSRTMLKTYSDYIKGEATDEELDKANNQLNEILKELSLGLMAVIPFAPITIPMIAKFAKKHNIDLLPEWFKDSLK
;
A
#
# COMPACT_ATOMS: atom_id res chain seq x y z
N MET A 1 18.44 12.33 -5.89
CA MET A 1 18.22 12.46 -4.44
C MET A 1 16.72 12.45 -4.24
N LEU A 2 16.13 11.50 -3.52
CA LEU A 2 14.70 11.59 -3.18
C LEU A 2 14.52 12.85 -2.34
N ASP A 3 13.61 13.74 -2.76
CA ASP A 3 13.15 14.87 -1.95
C ASP A 3 12.77 14.36 -0.54
N GLY A 4 13.06 15.14 0.51
CA GLY A 4 12.70 14.81 1.89
C GLY A 4 11.21 14.47 2.08
N ARG A 5 10.31 14.98 1.22
CA ARG A 5 8.88 14.64 1.18
C ARG A 5 8.64 13.17 0.83
N ALA A 6 9.30 12.64 -0.21
CA ALA A 6 9.15 11.24 -0.62
C ALA A 6 9.61 10.28 0.49
N LYS A 7 10.72 10.61 1.18
CA LYS A 7 11.20 9.83 2.31
C LYS A 7 10.20 9.79 3.47
N LYS A 8 9.53 10.93 3.76
CA LYS A 8 8.48 11.01 4.78
C LYS A 8 7.25 10.16 4.43
N ILE A 9 6.81 10.21 3.17
CA ILE A 9 5.69 9.39 2.67
C ILE A 9 5.99 7.90 2.86
N ILE A 10 7.17 7.44 2.43
CA ILE A 10 7.54 6.03 2.53
C ILE A 10 7.67 5.60 4.01
N ALA A 11 8.23 6.45 4.88
CA ALA A 11 8.35 6.15 6.30
C ALA A 11 6.98 5.99 6.98
N PHE A 12 6.03 6.88 6.68
CA PHE A 12 4.67 6.77 7.21
C PHE A 12 3.93 5.52 6.69
N LEU A 13 4.02 5.24 5.38
CA LEU A 13 3.38 4.04 4.83
C LEU A 13 3.96 2.78 5.48
N LYS A 14 5.26 2.74 5.73
CA LYS A 14 5.90 1.65 6.45
C LYS A 14 5.32 1.49 7.86
N GLU A 15 5.19 2.58 8.61
CA GLU A 15 4.59 2.57 9.94
C GLU A 15 3.16 2.00 9.88
N LYS A 16 2.31 2.54 9.00
CA LYS A 16 0.91 2.10 8.86
C LYS A 16 0.75 0.65 8.44
N PHE A 17 1.62 0.15 7.56
CA PHE A 17 1.58 -1.26 7.14
C PHE A 17 2.16 -2.20 8.21
N THR A 18 3.04 -1.69 9.09
CA THR A 18 3.63 -2.45 10.20
C THR A 18 2.74 -2.45 11.44
N GLU A 19 1.91 -1.43 11.62
CA GLU A 19 0.89 -1.39 12.69
C GLU A 19 -0.13 -2.52 12.59
N GLU A 20 -0.24 -3.18 11.42
CA GLU A 20 -0.94 -4.46 11.21
C GLU A 20 -2.40 -4.49 11.73
N THR A 21 -3.10 -3.36 11.66
CA THR A 21 -4.55 -3.33 11.94
C THR A 21 -5.31 -4.32 11.05
N GLU A 22 -6.42 -4.87 11.54
CA GLU A 22 -7.29 -5.79 10.79
C GLU A 22 -7.64 -5.24 9.39
N SER A 23 -7.91 -3.93 9.30
CA SER A 23 -8.22 -3.29 8.03
C SER A 23 -7.02 -3.22 7.09
N SER A 24 -5.83 -2.85 7.60
CA SER A 24 -4.60 -2.83 6.79
C SER A 24 -4.16 -4.21 6.32
N ARG A 25 -4.35 -5.26 7.15
CA ARG A 25 -4.12 -6.66 6.80
C ARG A 25 -5.08 -7.13 5.72
N THR A 26 -6.37 -6.84 5.89
CA THR A 26 -7.40 -7.19 4.90
C THR A 26 -7.12 -6.52 3.55
N MET A 27 -6.83 -5.22 3.56
CA MET A 27 -6.45 -4.46 2.36
C MET A 27 -5.25 -5.09 1.63
N LEU A 28 -4.15 -5.34 2.35
CA LEU A 28 -2.96 -5.96 1.77
C LEU A 28 -3.27 -7.38 1.25
N LYS A 29 -4.02 -8.21 2.00
CA LYS A 29 -4.44 -9.53 1.53
C LYS A 29 -5.24 -9.45 0.23
N THR A 30 -6.22 -8.55 0.14
CA THR A 30 -7.02 -8.34 -1.07
C THR A 30 -6.16 -7.96 -2.27
N TYR A 31 -5.09 -7.17 -2.10
CA TYR A 31 -4.17 -6.91 -3.20
C TYR A 31 -3.40 -8.15 -3.66
N SER A 32 -3.03 -9.03 -2.73
CA SER A 32 -2.40 -10.32 -3.05
C SER A 32 -3.37 -11.22 -3.81
N ASP A 33 -4.59 -11.38 -3.28
CA ASP A 33 -5.66 -12.19 -3.87
C ASP A 33 -6.03 -11.67 -5.27
N TYR A 34 -6.13 -10.35 -5.47
CA TYR A 34 -6.44 -9.76 -6.78
C TYR A 34 -5.36 -10.07 -7.83
N ILE A 35 -4.07 -10.01 -7.46
CA ILE A 35 -2.97 -10.39 -8.36
C ILE A 35 -3.07 -11.89 -8.74
N LYS A 36 -3.58 -12.73 -7.84
CA LYS A 36 -3.83 -14.16 -8.05
C LYS A 36 -5.14 -14.45 -8.80
N GLY A 37 -5.97 -13.44 -9.07
CA GLY A 37 -7.30 -13.60 -9.66
C GLY A 37 -8.35 -14.16 -8.70
N GLU A 38 -8.09 -14.09 -7.39
CA GLU A 38 -8.90 -14.65 -6.31
C GLU A 38 -9.75 -13.59 -5.58
N ALA A 39 -9.66 -12.32 -5.98
CA ALA A 39 -10.48 -11.23 -5.45
C ALA A 39 -11.41 -10.64 -6.52
N THR A 40 -12.57 -10.20 -6.07
CA THR A 40 -13.55 -9.48 -6.87
C THR A 40 -13.22 -7.99 -7.00
N ASP A 41 -13.81 -7.33 -8.01
CA ASP A 41 -13.67 -5.88 -8.18
C ASP A 41 -14.23 -5.10 -6.96
N GLU A 42 -15.29 -5.59 -6.33
CA GLU A 42 -15.87 -4.99 -5.12
C GLU A 42 -14.92 -5.06 -3.91
N GLU A 43 -14.22 -6.19 -3.75
CA GLU A 43 -13.19 -6.34 -2.70
C GLU A 43 -12.01 -5.41 -2.97
N LEU A 44 -11.58 -5.32 -4.23
CA LEU A 44 -10.53 -4.40 -4.63
C LEU A 44 -10.92 -2.95 -4.32
N ASP A 45 -12.14 -2.53 -4.63
CA ASP A 45 -12.62 -1.17 -4.33
C ASP A 45 -12.61 -0.88 -2.82
N LYS A 46 -12.98 -1.84 -1.99
CA LYS A 46 -12.89 -1.71 -0.52
C LYS A 46 -11.44 -1.54 -0.05
N ALA A 47 -10.51 -2.34 -0.59
CA ALA A 47 -9.09 -2.20 -0.29
C ALA A 47 -8.55 -0.81 -0.71
N ASN A 48 -8.99 -0.30 -1.85
CA ASN A 48 -8.58 1.01 -2.36
C ASN A 48 -9.07 2.15 -1.46
N ASN A 49 -10.30 2.03 -0.96
CA ASN A 49 -10.83 2.99 -0.01
C ASN A 49 -10.02 2.98 1.29
N GLN A 50 -9.64 1.82 1.80
CA GLN A 50 -8.78 1.72 2.99
C GLN A 50 -7.40 2.36 2.75
N LEU A 51 -6.79 2.15 1.59
CA LEU A 51 -5.52 2.80 1.24
C LEU A 51 -5.67 4.33 1.15
N ASN A 52 -6.79 4.81 0.59
CA ASN A 52 -7.08 6.24 0.52
C ASN A 52 -7.23 6.87 1.90
N GLU A 53 -7.87 6.19 2.86
CA GLU A 53 -7.94 6.68 4.25
C GLU A 53 -6.54 6.80 4.88
N ILE A 54 -5.67 5.79 4.68
CA ILE A 54 -4.27 5.86 5.12
C ILE A 54 -3.54 7.06 4.50
N LEU A 55 -3.79 7.35 3.21
CA LEU A 55 -3.16 8.48 2.53
C LEU A 55 -3.73 9.85 2.94
N LYS A 56 -5.02 9.92 3.32
CA LYS A 56 -5.64 11.13 3.86
C LYS A 56 -5.02 11.53 5.20
N GLU A 57 -4.69 10.56 6.05
CA GLU A 57 -3.98 10.79 7.31
C GLU A 57 -2.60 11.45 7.10
N LEU A 58 -1.97 11.23 5.93
CA LEU A 58 -0.70 11.87 5.58
C LEU A 58 -0.80 13.39 5.39
N SER A 59 -2.00 13.98 5.40
CA SER A 59 -2.19 15.42 5.19
C SER A 59 -1.57 15.92 3.87
N LEU A 60 -1.77 15.19 2.77
CA LEU A 60 -1.41 15.65 1.43
C LEU A 60 -2.64 16.30 0.80
N GLY A 61 -2.64 17.63 0.69
CA GLY A 61 -3.74 18.45 0.18
C GLY A 61 -4.12 18.28 -1.30
N LEU A 62 -3.96 17.08 -1.86
CA LEU A 62 -4.35 16.69 -3.22
C LEU A 62 -5.02 15.32 -3.19
N MET A 63 -6.35 15.35 -3.15
CA MET A 63 -7.33 14.34 -3.58
C MET A 63 -6.73 12.99 -4.04
N ALA A 64 -6.69 12.00 -3.14
CA ALA A 64 -6.38 10.62 -3.50
C ALA A 64 -7.60 9.97 -4.19
N VAL A 65 -7.72 10.19 -5.50
CA VAL A 65 -8.44 9.27 -6.39
C VAL A 65 -7.36 8.57 -7.19
N ILE A 66 -6.90 7.41 -6.71
CA ILE A 66 -5.95 6.57 -7.45
C ILE A 66 -6.77 5.47 -8.14
N PRO A 67 -7.17 5.61 -9.42
CA PRO A 67 -7.40 4.42 -10.24
C PRO A 67 -6.05 3.67 -10.32
N PHE A 68 -6.03 2.33 -10.41
CA PHE A 68 -4.82 1.46 -10.54
C PHE A 68 -4.22 0.82 -9.27
N ALA A 69 -4.94 0.74 -8.16
CA ALA A 69 -4.40 0.22 -6.90
C ALA A 69 -3.73 -1.17 -6.89
N PRO A 70 -4.11 -2.18 -7.70
CA PRO A 70 -3.37 -3.46 -7.77
C PRO A 70 -1.93 -3.31 -8.22
N ILE A 71 -1.66 -2.35 -9.11
CA ILE A 71 -0.31 -2.06 -9.63
C ILE A 71 0.44 -1.13 -8.66
N THR A 72 -0.29 -0.26 -7.97
CA THR A 72 0.29 0.78 -7.10
C THR A 72 1.10 0.22 -5.95
N ILE A 73 0.61 -0.80 -5.23
CA ILE A 73 1.35 -1.41 -4.11
C ILE A 73 2.69 -2.02 -4.58
N PRO A 74 2.75 -2.89 -5.60
CA PRO A 74 4.01 -3.38 -6.17
C PRO A 74 4.94 -2.26 -6.65
N MET A 75 4.40 -1.19 -7.24
CA MET A 75 5.19 -0.06 -7.73
C MET A 75 5.82 0.75 -6.60
N ILE A 76 5.06 1.09 -5.56
CA ILE A 76 5.58 1.81 -4.38
C ILE A 76 6.60 0.94 -3.64
N ALA A 77 6.35 -0.36 -3.51
CA ALA A 77 7.30 -1.30 -2.91
C ALA A 77 8.62 -1.38 -3.71
N LYS A 78 8.54 -1.49 -5.05
CA LYS A 78 9.72 -1.48 -5.93
C LYS A 78 10.49 -0.17 -5.84
N PHE A 79 9.79 0.95 -5.72
CA PHE A 79 10.40 2.26 -5.53
C PHE A 79 11.09 2.38 -4.16
N ALA A 80 10.43 1.96 -3.08
CA ALA A 80 11.00 1.96 -1.73
C ALA A 80 12.26 1.08 -1.64
N LYS A 81 12.24 -0.11 -2.27
CA LYS A 81 13.39 -1.03 -2.33
C LYS A 81 14.59 -0.42 -3.06
N LYS A 82 14.37 0.32 -4.15
CA LYS A 82 15.42 1.08 -4.86
C LYS A 82 16.12 2.10 -3.95
N HIS A 83 15.48 2.49 -2.86
CA HIS A 83 15.98 3.44 -1.88
C HIS A 83 16.32 2.79 -0.52
N ASN A 84 16.53 1.46 -0.49
CA ASN A 84 16.86 0.67 0.71
C ASN A 84 15.81 0.78 1.83
N ILE A 85 14.55 1.03 1.48
CA ILE A 85 13.45 1.02 2.44
C ILE A 85 12.60 -0.21 2.18
N ASP A 86 12.54 -1.07 3.19
CA ASP A 86 11.63 -2.19 3.21
C ASP A 86 10.26 -1.74 3.73
N LEU A 87 9.30 -1.68 2.81
CA LEU A 87 8.00 -1.05 3.00
C LEU A 87 6.93 -2.05 3.45
N LEU A 88 7.00 -3.27 2.93
CA LEU A 88 5.95 -4.26 3.08
C LEU A 88 6.27 -5.19 4.26
N PRO A 89 5.26 -5.61 5.04
CA PRO A 89 5.47 -6.57 6.11
C PRO A 89 5.82 -7.96 5.52
N GLU A 90 6.59 -8.75 6.26
CA GLU A 90 7.09 -10.07 5.79
C GLU A 90 5.95 -11.01 5.39
N TRP A 91 4.87 -11.08 6.20
CA TRP A 91 3.72 -11.92 5.91
C TRP A 91 3.07 -11.61 4.56
N PHE A 92 3.07 -10.34 4.15
CA PHE A 92 2.50 -9.94 2.88
C PHE A 92 3.41 -10.37 1.72
N LYS A 93 4.73 -10.22 1.88
CA LYS A 93 5.69 -10.70 0.87
C LYS A 93 5.59 -12.21 0.69
N ASP A 94 5.38 -12.96 1.77
CA ASP A 94 5.16 -14.40 1.71
C ASP A 94 3.85 -14.74 0.99
N SER A 95 2.81 -13.92 1.14
CA SER A 95 1.56 -14.11 0.42
C SER A 95 1.67 -13.90 -1.10
N LEU A 96 2.69 -13.20 -1.59
CA LEU A 96 2.92 -12.94 -3.02
C LEU A 96 3.72 -14.05 -3.73
N LYS A 97 4.25 -15.01 -2.99
CA LYS A 97 4.86 -16.23 -3.53
C LYS A 97 3.77 -17.18 -4.05
#